data_AF-A0A7L7W376-F1
#
_entry.id   AF-A0A7L7W376-F1
#
_cell.length_a   1.000
_cell.length_b   1.000
_cell.length_c   1.000
_cell.angle_alpha   90.00
_cell.angle_beta   90.00
_cell.angle_gamma   90.00
#
_symmetry.space_group_name_H-M   'P 1'
#
loop_
_entity.id
_entity.type
_entity.pdbx_description
1 polymer ?
#
loop_
_entity_poly.entity_id
_entity_poly.type
_entity_poly.pdbx_seq_one_letter_code
_entity_poly.pdbx_strand_id
1 'polypeptide(L)'
;MSLFLVMTLALFGLAAARVKPLRANGRDDVFAAAMFAGVSTLLVDTRVYFVVDQVLGGVNVTKLLINSLMVVGLWYLHCAALSAMSPADTRPAWLRTMPLWLNLALQPVFFVLAGLTPTNPVWTGTHPNRIASALFSMLTLIFIAWACGKIAWVCLRYVPRMRQSFRVGFSMVGLGCALTLPIMAEMILGEIHQAFPSAPSALGLPTHLLEMIAIVLVGVGLTIPPVAGRISTRRTSRRLEEALIRVAAIRDKTLQVEGGNRSLLSTDHDNPHENLHRMIVEIWDAELAAGRNGSRLSTEDRDYMLLVESELGRVL
;
A
#
# COMPACT_ATOMS: atom_id res chain seq x y z
N MET A 1 23.41 10.55 -11.19
CA MET A 1 22.00 10.81 -10.82
C MET A 1 21.96 10.87 -9.29
N SER A 2 21.47 11.96 -8.69
CA SER A 2 21.38 12.06 -7.22
C SER A 2 20.47 10.95 -6.69
N LEU A 3 20.80 10.37 -5.53
CA LEU A 3 20.03 9.29 -4.90
C LEU A 3 18.54 9.66 -4.74
N PHE A 4 18.26 10.92 -4.40
CA PHE A 4 16.91 11.45 -4.27
C PHE A 4 16.12 11.40 -5.58
N LEU A 5 16.76 11.55 -6.75
CA LEU A 5 16.07 11.42 -8.04
C LEU A 5 15.66 9.97 -8.30
N VAL A 6 16.52 8.99 -7.97
CA VAL A 6 16.15 7.57 -8.07
C VAL A 6 14.93 7.28 -7.21
N MET A 7 14.95 7.73 -5.95
CA MET A 7 13.84 7.54 -5.01
C MET A 7 12.57 8.25 -5.48
N THR A 8 12.69 9.48 -5.97
CA THR A 8 11.59 10.25 -6.55
C THR A 8 10.95 9.51 -7.73
N LEU A 9 11.76 9.01 -8.65
CA LEU A 9 11.29 8.23 -9.80
C LEU A 9 10.61 6.93 -9.37
N ALA A 10 11.16 6.23 -8.37
CA ALA A 10 10.56 5.02 -7.82
C ALA A 10 9.19 5.29 -7.19
N LEU A 11 9.06 6.37 -6.41
CA LEU A 11 7.80 6.76 -5.77
C LEU A 11 6.75 7.21 -6.79
N PHE A 12 7.13 8.00 -7.79
CA PHE A 12 6.22 8.36 -8.88
C PHE A 12 5.87 7.16 -9.76
N GLY A 13 6.79 6.22 -9.98
CA GLY A 13 6.52 4.95 -10.65
C GLY A 13 5.49 4.11 -9.89
N LEU A 14 5.60 4.04 -8.56
CA LEU A 14 4.61 3.39 -7.69
C LEU A 14 3.25 4.11 -7.78
N ALA A 15 3.23 5.44 -7.71
CA ALA A 15 2.00 6.22 -7.85
C ALA A 15 1.34 5.97 -9.23
N ALA A 16 2.11 6.01 -10.32
CA ALA A 16 1.64 5.71 -11.66
C ALA A 16 1.05 4.30 -11.76
N ALA A 17 1.70 3.30 -11.16
CA ALA A 17 1.21 1.93 -11.12
C ALA A 17 -0.14 1.78 -10.36
N ARG A 18 -0.42 2.70 -9.43
CA ARG A 18 -1.63 2.75 -8.58
C ARG A 18 -2.77 3.62 -9.15
N VAL A 19 -2.55 4.32 -10.28
CA VAL A 19 -3.61 5.13 -10.94
C VAL A 19 -4.82 4.30 -11.34
N LYS A 20 -4.63 3.07 -11.82
CA LYS A 20 -5.74 2.18 -12.20
C LYS A 20 -6.64 1.83 -10.99
N PRO A 21 -6.10 1.30 -9.87
CA PRO A 21 -6.85 1.12 -8.63
C PRO A 21 -7.57 2.39 -8.14
N LEU A 22 -6.88 3.54 -8.19
CA LEU A 22 -7.46 4.82 -7.79
C LEU A 22 -8.70 5.17 -8.62
N ARG A 23 -8.63 5.01 -9.95
CA ARG A 23 -9.77 5.26 -10.85
C ARG A 23 -10.94 4.31 -10.61
N ALA A 24 -10.64 3.05 -10.25
CA ALA A 24 -11.68 2.05 -10.02
C ALA A 24 -12.41 2.25 -8.68
N ASN A 25 -11.67 2.56 -7.60
CA ASN A 25 -12.21 2.59 -6.24
C ASN A 25 -12.43 4.01 -5.70
N GLY A 26 -12.06 5.05 -6.46
CA GLY A 26 -12.14 6.46 -6.05
C GLY A 26 -11.11 6.89 -4.99
N ARG A 27 -10.52 5.96 -4.23
CA ARG A 27 -9.53 6.22 -3.17
C ARG A 27 -8.45 5.12 -3.15
N ASP A 28 -7.19 5.52 -2.99
CA ASP A 28 -6.05 4.61 -2.78
C ASP A 28 -5.02 5.29 -1.86
N ASP A 29 -4.90 4.80 -0.63
CA ASP A 29 -3.96 5.34 0.37
C ASP A 29 -2.50 5.12 -0.04
N VAL A 30 -2.18 4.06 -0.79
CA VAL A 30 -0.82 3.82 -1.27
C VAL A 30 -0.46 4.82 -2.37
N PHE A 31 -1.43 5.20 -3.21
CA PHE A 31 -1.24 6.27 -4.19
C PHE A 31 -0.95 7.60 -3.48
N ALA A 32 -1.77 7.99 -2.50
CA ALA A 32 -1.58 9.22 -1.74
C ALA A 32 -0.22 9.23 -1.05
N ALA A 33 0.15 8.14 -0.38
CA ALA A 33 1.45 7.96 0.25
C ALA A 33 2.61 8.19 -0.74
N ALA A 34 2.56 7.53 -1.89
CA ALA A 34 3.60 7.62 -2.91
C ALA A 34 3.71 9.03 -3.52
N MET A 35 2.57 9.70 -3.72
CA MET A 35 2.54 11.08 -4.23
C MET A 35 3.14 12.07 -3.24
N PHE A 36 2.68 12.07 -1.99
CA PHE A 36 3.17 13.00 -0.97
C PHE A 36 4.65 12.77 -0.64
N ALA A 37 5.06 11.51 -0.47
CA ALA A 37 6.48 11.15 -0.27
C ALA A 37 7.34 11.47 -1.51
N GLY A 38 6.80 11.29 -2.71
CA GLY A 38 7.48 11.59 -3.97
C GLY A 38 7.76 13.09 -4.12
N VAL A 39 6.77 13.94 -3.85
CA VAL A 39 6.94 15.40 -3.85
C VAL A 39 7.90 15.83 -2.75
N SER A 40 7.77 15.29 -1.54
CA SER A 40 8.70 15.57 -0.43
C SER A 40 10.15 15.25 -0.84
N THR A 41 10.38 14.08 -1.44
CA THR A 41 11.72 13.65 -1.89
C THR A 41 12.26 14.54 -3.00
N LEU A 42 11.41 14.94 -3.96
CA LEU A 42 11.80 15.83 -5.04
C LEU A 42 12.29 17.19 -4.50
N LEU A 43 11.59 17.72 -3.48
CA LEU A 43 11.95 18.98 -2.84
C LEU A 43 13.24 18.91 -2.01
N VAL A 44 13.71 17.72 -1.62
CA VAL A 44 15.00 17.54 -0.93
C VAL A 44 16.19 17.76 -1.87
N ASP A 45 16.02 17.58 -3.18
CA ASP A 45 17.09 17.88 -4.14
C ASP A 45 17.48 19.36 -4.05
N THR A 46 18.76 19.65 -3.85
CA THR A 46 19.26 21.01 -3.61
C THR A 46 18.80 22.00 -4.67
N ARG A 47 18.77 21.61 -5.94
CA ARG A 47 18.40 22.54 -7.03
C ARG A 47 16.92 22.89 -6.95
N VAL A 48 16.07 21.88 -6.73
CA VAL A 48 14.62 22.06 -6.60
C VAL A 48 14.31 22.84 -5.33
N TYR A 49 14.98 22.50 -4.21
CA TYR A 49 14.85 23.20 -2.93
C TYR A 49 15.06 24.70 -3.08
N PHE A 50 16.18 25.12 -3.66
CA PHE A 50 16.48 26.54 -3.82
C PHE A 50 15.45 27.25 -4.67
N VAL A 51 15.04 26.69 -5.81
CA VAL A 51 14.06 27.32 -6.71
C VAL A 51 12.71 27.49 -5.99
N VAL A 52 12.22 26.43 -5.35
CA VAL A 52 10.92 26.45 -4.67
C VAL A 52 10.96 27.39 -3.46
N ASP A 53 12.04 27.37 -2.68
CA ASP A 53 12.15 28.20 -1.49
C ASP A 53 12.20 29.69 -1.82
N GLN A 54 12.92 30.05 -2.88
CA GLN A 54 12.95 31.43 -3.38
C GLN A 54 11.57 31.93 -3.80
N VAL A 55 10.76 31.07 -4.45
CA VAL A 55 9.36 31.40 -4.79
C VAL A 55 8.49 31.55 -3.53
N LEU A 56 8.79 30.82 -2.47
CA LEU A 56 8.09 30.88 -1.18
C LEU A 56 8.63 31.96 -0.23
N GLY A 57 9.49 32.87 -0.71
CA GLY A 57 9.99 34.02 0.06
C GLY A 57 11.42 33.87 0.58
N GLY A 58 12.10 32.75 0.32
CA GLY A 58 13.53 32.56 0.60
C GLY A 58 13.88 32.38 2.08
N VAL A 59 12.92 31.91 2.89
CA VAL A 59 13.04 31.78 4.35
C VAL A 59 12.92 30.34 4.85
N ASN A 60 13.32 29.35 4.04
CA ASN A 60 13.28 27.91 4.35
C ASN A 60 11.87 27.32 4.58
N VAL A 61 10.82 27.97 4.07
CA VAL A 61 9.44 27.43 4.09
C VAL A 61 9.37 26.07 3.38
N THR A 62 10.23 25.85 2.40
CA THR A 62 10.32 24.57 1.69
C THR A 62 10.69 23.42 2.63
N LYS A 63 11.47 23.68 3.69
CA LYS A 63 11.80 22.65 4.69
C LYS A 63 10.57 22.23 5.50
N LEU A 64 9.74 23.19 5.90
CA LEU A 64 8.46 22.91 6.56
C LEU A 64 7.58 22.06 5.63
N LEU A 65 7.48 22.45 4.36
CA LEU A 65 6.70 21.72 3.36
C LEU A 65 7.20 20.28 3.16
N ILE A 66 8.52 20.06 3.02
CA ILE A 66 9.13 18.73 2.92
C ILE A 66 8.71 17.85 4.10
N ASN A 67 8.86 18.36 5.32
CA ASN A 67 8.58 17.61 6.54
C ASN A 67 7.09 17.29 6.66
N SER A 68 6.20 18.25 6.38
CA SER A 68 4.75 18.02 6.43
C SER A 68 4.30 17.03 5.35
N LEU A 69 4.80 17.13 4.12
CA LEU A 69 4.51 16.17 3.05
C LEU A 69 5.00 14.77 3.38
N MET A 70 6.20 14.63 3.99
CA MET A 70 6.73 13.35 4.43
C MET A 70 5.83 12.71 5.50
N VAL A 71 5.41 13.50 6.50
CA VAL A 71 4.52 13.06 7.58
C VAL A 71 3.17 12.60 7.02
N VAL A 72 2.56 13.37 6.11
CA VAL A 72 1.31 13.00 5.45
C VAL A 72 1.48 11.74 4.59
N GLY A 73 2.55 11.67 3.79
CA GLY A 73 2.82 10.50 2.95
C GLY A 73 3.00 9.22 3.76
N LEU A 74 3.77 9.28 4.83
CA LEU A 74 3.99 8.15 5.72
C LEU A 74 2.74 7.79 6.53
N TRP A 75 1.91 8.77 6.89
CA TRP A 75 0.60 8.53 7.51
C TRP A 75 -0.31 7.68 6.61
N TYR A 76 -0.44 8.04 5.33
CA TYR A 76 -1.21 7.24 4.39
C TYR A 76 -0.62 5.84 4.19
N LEU A 77 0.71 5.72 4.15
CA LEU A 77 1.37 4.41 4.08
C LEU A 77 1.05 3.56 5.32
N HIS A 78 1.10 4.16 6.49
CA HIS A 78 0.74 3.54 7.77
C HIS A 78 -0.72 3.06 7.76
N CYS A 79 -1.66 3.90 7.31
CA CYS A 79 -3.07 3.53 7.17
C CYS A 79 -3.24 2.35 6.20
N ALA A 80 -2.62 2.40 5.02
CA ALA A 80 -2.68 1.34 4.02
C ALA A 80 -2.12 0.00 4.54
N ALA A 81 -1.01 0.06 5.28
CA ALA A 81 -0.40 -1.11 5.89
C ALA A 81 -1.31 -1.72 6.98
N LEU A 82 -1.90 -0.89 7.84
CA LEU A 82 -2.82 -1.36 8.87
C LEU A 82 -4.11 -1.93 8.27
N SER A 83 -4.72 -1.24 7.30
CA SER A 83 -5.96 -1.72 6.66
C SER A 83 -5.77 -3.05 5.94
N ALA A 84 -4.55 -3.35 5.48
CA ALA A 84 -4.24 -4.61 4.80
C ALA A 84 -3.99 -5.78 5.77
N MET A 85 -3.68 -5.52 7.05
CA MET A 85 -3.09 -6.54 7.94
C MET A 85 -3.80 -6.70 9.29
N SER A 86 -4.39 -5.64 9.86
CA SER A 86 -4.98 -5.69 11.19
C SER A 86 -6.51 -5.79 11.15
N PRO A 87 -7.13 -6.52 12.09
CA PRO A 87 -8.57 -6.39 12.37
C PRO A 87 -8.92 -4.92 12.64
N ALA A 88 -10.18 -4.54 12.38
CA ALA A 88 -10.65 -3.17 12.59
C ALA A 88 -10.24 -2.65 13.98
N ASP A 89 -9.43 -1.58 14.00
CA ASP A 89 -9.03 -0.90 15.22
C ASP A 89 -10.28 -0.30 15.89
N THR A 90 -10.55 -0.70 17.13
CA THR A 90 -11.75 -0.28 17.89
C THR A 90 -11.59 1.10 18.53
N ARG A 91 -10.40 1.72 18.41
CA ARG A 91 -10.13 3.06 18.92
C ARG A 91 -10.94 4.12 18.17
N PRO A 92 -11.39 5.19 18.86
CA PRO A 92 -12.10 6.27 18.21
C PRO A 92 -11.19 7.00 17.21
N ALA A 93 -11.78 7.50 16.13
CA ALA A 93 -11.06 8.07 14.98
C ALA A 93 -10.08 9.19 15.38
N TRP A 94 -10.42 9.99 16.39
CA TRP A 94 -9.57 11.10 16.83
C TRP A 94 -8.27 10.63 17.50
N LEU A 95 -8.30 9.60 18.36
CA LEU A 95 -7.07 9.01 18.94
C LEU A 95 -6.19 8.41 17.84
N ARG A 96 -6.82 7.83 16.81
CA ARG A 96 -6.09 7.25 15.69
C ARG A 96 -5.30 8.34 14.96
N THR A 97 -5.94 9.44 14.58
CA THR A 97 -5.30 10.54 13.82
C THR A 97 -4.51 11.52 14.68
N MET A 98 -4.55 11.41 16.01
CA MET A 98 -3.90 12.33 16.93
C MET A 98 -2.40 12.53 16.63
N PRO A 99 -1.58 11.48 16.38
CA PRO A 99 -0.15 11.66 16.11
C PRO A 99 0.13 12.51 14.86
N LEU A 100 -0.72 12.38 13.83
CA LEU A 100 -0.63 13.18 12.61
C LEU A 100 -0.89 14.66 12.91
N TRP A 101 -2.05 14.96 13.49
CA TRP A 101 -2.47 16.34 13.75
C TRP A 101 -1.56 17.04 14.74
N LEU A 102 -1.10 16.33 15.78
CA LEU A 102 -0.15 16.86 16.73
C LEU A 102 1.18 17.24 16.05
N ASN A 103 1.68 16.38 15.16
CA ASN A 103 2.91 16.66 14.43
C ASN A 103 2.75 17.88 13.50
N LEU A 104 1.70 17.90 12.68
CA LEU A 104 1.43 18.99 11.75
C LEU A 104 1.13 20.33 12.46
N ALA A 105 0.56 20.30 13.66
CA ALA A 105 0.31 21.51 14.44
C ALA A 105 1.58 22.05 15.12
N LEU A 106 2.46 21.18 15.61
CA LEU A 106 3.68 21.59 16.32
C LEU A 106 4.83 21.97 15.39
N GLN A 107 4.93 21.37 14.20
CA GLN A 107 5.94 21.70 13.19
C GLN A 107 6.05 23.21 12.90
N PRO A 108 4.97 23.93 12.52
CA PRO A 108 5.05 25.36 12.22
C PRO A 108 5.42 26.19 13.46
N VAL A 109 5.00 25.77 14.66
CA VAL A 109 5.34 26.45 15.92
C VAL A 109 6.84 26.41 16.15
N PHE A 110 7.46 25.23 16.08
CA PHE A 110 8.92 25.11 16.25
C PHE A 110 9.71 25.71 15.11
N PHE A 111 9.17 25.69 13.88
CA PHE A 111 9.77 26.38 12.74
C PHE A 111 9.89 27.89 12.98
N VAL A 112 8.81 28.54 13.44
CA VAL A 112 8.83 29.97 13.76
C VAL A 112 9.75 30.25 14.96
N LEU A 113 9.72 29.41 16.00
CA LEU A 113 10.58 29.56 17.18
C LEU A 113 12.07 29.32 16.90
N ALA A 114 12.42 28.55 15.87
CA ALA A 114 13.80 28.35 15.42
C ALA A 114 14.41 29.65 14.87
N GLY A 115 13.55 30.55 14.38
CA GLY A 115 13.90 31.81 13.73
C GLY A 115 13.98 31.65 12.22
N LEU A 116 13.40 32.59 11.48
CA LEU A 116 13.46 32.61 10.02
C LEU A 116 14.90 32.89 9.57
N THR A 117 15.46 31.99 8.77
CA THR A 117 16.82 32.10 8.21
C THR A 117 16.75 32.14 6.69
N PRO A 118 17.72 32.78 6.01
CA PRO A 118 17.82 32.72 4.56
C PRO A 118 17.91 31.28 4.05
N THR A 119 17.45 31.04 2.82
CA THR A 119 17.44 29.70 2.19
C THR A 119 18.76 28.95 2.41
N ASN A 120 18.68 27.86 3.15
CA ASN A 120 19.77 26.94 3.39
C ASN A 120 19.23 25.50 3.38
N PRO A 121 19.68 24.63 2.45
CA PRO A 121 19.25 23.24 2.41
C PRO A 121 19.70 22.46 3.66
N VAL A 122 20.74 22.94 4.35
CA VAL A 122 21.22 22.38 5.62
C VAL A 122 20.54 23.11 6.77
N TRP A 123 19.56 22.42 7.36
CA TRP A 123 18.76 22.93 8.48
C TRP A 123 19.52 22.89 9.82
N THR A 124 20.39 21.90 9.98
CA THR A 124 21.13 21.60 11.20
C THR A 124 22.20 22.66 11.52
N GLY A 125 22.18 23.19 12.75
CA GLY A 125 23.24 24.05 13.30
C GLY A 125 23.26 25.52 12.84
N THR A 126 22.39 25.92 11.92
CA THR A 126 22.39 27.26 11.28
C THR A 126 21.40 28.25 11.89
N HIS A 127 20.53 27.78 12.79
CA HIS A 127 19.43 28.56 13.34
C HIS A 127 19.80 29.25 14.67
N PRO A 128 19.30 30.47 14.92
CA PRO A 128 19.54 31.21 16.17
C PRO A 128 19.11 30.42 17.41
N ASN A 129 17.94 29.77 17.35
CA ASN A 129 17.44 28.93 18.43
C ASN A 129 17.65 27.45 18.11
N ARG A 130 18.80 26.93 18.54
CA ARG A 130 19.21 25.53 18.32
C ARG A 130 18.24 24.52 18.90
N ILE A 131 17.61 24.83 20.03
CA ILE A 131 16.66 23.93 20.70
C ILE A 131 15.37 23.81 19.87
N ALA A 132 14.79 24.94 19.44
CA ALA A 132 13.59 24.91 18.61
C ALA A 132 13.86 24.26 17.24
N SER A 133 15.01 24.52 16.64
CA SER A 133 15.46 23.85 15.40
C SER A 133 15.55 22.33 15.57
N ALA A 134 16.15 21.85 16.67
CA ALA A 134 16.26 20.43 16.97
C ALA A 134 14.88 19.79 17.22
N LEU A 135 13.99 20.46 17.97
CA LEU A 135 12.62 19.98 18.21
C LEU A 135 11.81 19.87 16.92
N PHE A 136 11.98 20.82 15.99
CA PHE A 136 11.37 20.77 14.67
C PHE A 136 11.79 19.52 13.87
N SER A 137 13.09 19.22 13.82
CA SER A 137 13.61 17.99 13.18
C SER A 137 13.12 16.74 13.91
N MET A 138 13.26 16.70 15.24
CA MET A 138 12.91 15.55 16.08
C MET A 138 11.45 15.15 15.97
N LEU A 139 10.52 16.10 15.90
CA LEU A 139 9.10 15.78 15.71
C LEU A 139 8.89 14.89 14.49
N THR A 140 9.50 15.25 13.36
CA THR A 140 9.40 14.49 12.11
C THR A 140 10.08 13.13 12.26
N LEU A 141 11.29 13.07 12.84
CA LEU A 141 12.02 11.81 13.07
C LEU A 141 11.28 10.86 14.00
N ILE A 142 10.71 11.35 15.10
CA ILE A 142 9.91 10.58 16.05
C ILE A 142 8.64 10.06 15.38
N PHE A 143 7.97 10.88 14.57
CA PHE A 143 6.81 10.43 13.82
C PHE A 143 7.16 9.33 12.82
N ILE A 144 8.28 9.46 12.11
CA ILE A 144 8.77 8.43 11.19
C ILE A 144 9.07 7.14 11.95
N ALA A 145 9.82 7.22 13.04
CA ALA A 145 10.14 6.07 13.89
C ALA A 145 8.87 5.38 14.43
N TRP A 146 7.88 6.17 14.89
CA TRP A 146 6.61 5.65 15.36
C TRP A 146 5.83 4.93 14.26
N ALA A 147 5.66 5.56 13.09
CA ALA A 147 4.91 4.98 11.98
C ALA A 147 5.60 3.71 11.43
N CYS A 148 6.91 3.77 11.20
CA CYS A 148 7.71 2.61 10.79
C CYS A 148 7.69 1.50 11.83
N GLY A 149 7.82 1.83 13.12
CA GLY A 149 7.75 0.85 14.21
C GLY A 149 6.40 0.13 14.24
N LYS A 150 5.30 0.85 14.04
CA LYS A 150 3.95 0.26 13.93
C LYS A 150 3.81 -0.65 12.71
N ILE A 151 4.31 -0.23 11.54
CA ILE A 151 4.28 -1.05 10.32
C ILE A 151 5.11 -2.32 10.53
N ALA A 152 6.34 -2.18 11.02
CA ALA A 152 7.23 -3.31 11.30
C ALA A 152 6.61 -4.31 12.28
N TRP A 153 6.03 -3.81 13.39
CA TRP A 153 5.34 -4.64 14.37
C TRP A 153 4.21 -5.46 13.76
N VAL A 154 3.38 -4.82 12.94
CA VAL A 154 2.23 -5.46 12.29
C VAL A 154 2.70 -6.46 11.24
N CYS A 155 3.71 -6.11 10.45
CA CYS A 155 4.34 -7.06 9.54
C CYS A 155 4.83 -8.30 10.30
N LEU A 156 5.65 -8.14 11.35
CA LEU A 156 6.16 -9.27 12.14
C LEU A 156 5.05 -10.14 12.74
N ARG A 157 3.94 -9.52 13.17
CA ARG A 157 2.83 -10.23 13.82
C ARG A 157 1.94 -11.01 12.85
N TYR A 158 1.63 -10.44 11.68
CA TYR A 158 0.58 -10.95 10.78
C TYR A 158 1.12 -11.61 9.50
N VAL A 159 2.34 -11.27 9.06
CA VAL A 159 2.98 -11.85 7.87
C VAL A 159 3.08 -13.39 7.91
N PRO A 160 3.38 -14.04 9.06
CA PRO A 160 3.43 -15.51 9.12
C PRO A 160 2.12 -16.21 8.72
N ARG A 161 0.97 -15.50 8.77
CA ARG A 161 -0.37 -16.03 8.47
C ARG A 161 -0.81 -15.78 7.02
N MET A 162 0.01 -15.13 6.20
CA MET A 162 -0.34 -14.75 4.83
C MET A 162 0.07 -15.79 3.79
N ARG A 163 -0.59 -15.77 2.62
CA ARG A 163 -0.18 -16.52 1.41
C ARG A 163 1.26 -16.16 1.03
N GLN A 164 2.03 -17.13 0.52
CA GLN A 164 3.48 -17.01 0.28
C GLN A 164 3.91 -15.76 -0.50
N SER A 165 3.17 -15.33 -1.53
CA SER A 165 3.51 -14.14 -2.33
C SER A 165 3.35 -12.82 -1.56
N PHE A 166 2.28 -12.70 -0.76
CA PHE A 166 2.07 -11.55 0.13
C PHE A 166 3.07 -11.55 1.28
N ARG A 167 3.44 -12.74 1.76
CA ARG A 167 4.41 -12.92 2.84
C ARG A 167 5.76 -12.28 2.51
N VAL A 168 6.29 -12.52 1.31
CA VAL A 168 7.59 -11.96 0.89
C VAL A 168 7.53 -10.43 0.81
N GLY A 169 6.49 -9.86 0.18
CA GLY A 169 6.34 -8.42 0.05
C GLY A 169 6.27 -7.71 1.40
N PHE A 170 5.38 -8.16 2.29
CA PHE A 170 5.23 -7.54 3.61
C PHE A 170 6.40 -7.83 4.56
N SER A 171 7.09 -8.97 4.43
CA SER A 171 8.36 -9.20 5.15
C SER A 171 9.42 -8.16 4.75
N MET A 172 9.57 -7.87 3.46
CA MET A 172 10.52 -6.86 2.99
C MET A 172 10.17 -5.46 3.51
N VAL A 173 8.88 -5.07 3.44
CA VAL A 173 8.42 -3.80 4.04
C VAL A 173 8.70 -3.76 5.54
N GLY A 174 8.38 -4.85 6.26
CA GLY A 174 8.60 -4.93 7.70
C GLY A 174 10.08 -4.80 8.09
N LEU A 175 10.96 -5.48 7.37
CA LEU A 175 12.42 -5.38 7.55
C LEU A 175 12.94 -3.99 7.22
N GLY A 176 12.49 -3.39 6.10
CA GLY A 176 12.87 -2.04 5.74
C GLY A 176 12.45 -1.02 6.81
N CYS A 177 11.20 -1.09 7.28
CA CYS A 177 10.72 -0.26 8.39
C CYS A 177 11.50 -0.51 9.70
N ALA A 178 11.85 -1.76 10.03
CA ALA A 178 12.65 -2.07 11.20
C ALA A 178 14.07 -1.47 11.11
N LEU A 179 14.69 -1.51 9.92
CA LEU A 179 16.00 -0.90 9.66
C LEU A 179 15.98 0.63 9.78
N THR A 180 14.84 1.29 9.55
CA THR A 180 14.75 2.75 9.76
C THR A 180 14.83 3.16 11.23
N LEU A 181 14.47 2.29 12.19
CA LEU A 181 14.48 2.62 13.61
C LEU A 181 15.87 3.01 14.15
N PRO A 182 16.95 2.23 13.93
CA PRO A 182 18.28 2.65 14.35
C PRO A 182 18.77 3.92 13.63
N ILE A 183 18.40 4.13 12.36
CA ILE A 183 18.72 5.36 11.62
C ILE A 183 18.07 6.57 12.31
N MET A 184 16.78 6.48 12.60
CA MET A 184 16.05 7.55 13.28
C MET A 184 16.62 7.83 14.66
N ALA A 185 17.00 6.79 15.41
CA ALA A 185 17.64 6.95 16.72
C ALA A 185 18.96 7.72 16.62
N GLU A 186 19.80 7.41 15.62
CA GLU A 186 21.05 8.14 15.39
C GLU A 186 20.81 9.60 14.97
N MET A 187 19.85 9.86 14.07
CA MET A 187 19.50 11.22 13.68
C MET A 187 18.96 12.04 14.86
N ILE A 188 18.14 11.43 15.72
CA ILE A 188 17.64 12.07 16.95
C ILE A 188 18.79 12.41 17.91
N LEU A 189 19.75 11.49 18.10
CA LEU A 189 20.95 11.75 18.90
C LEU A 189 21.78 12.90 18.31
N GLY A 190 21.93 12.94 16.98
CA GLY A 190 22.60 14.04 16.29
C GLY A 190 21.94 15.41 16.51
N GLU A 191 20.60 15.45 16.53
CA GLU A 191 19.84 16.66 16.83
C GLU A 191 19.92 17.05 18.32
N ILE A 192 19.90 16.08 19.25
CA ILE A 192 20.14 16.30 20.69
C ILE A 192 21.53 16.91 20.91
N HIS A 193 22.57 16.35 20.28
CA HIS A 193 23.94 16.80 20.44
C HIS A 193 24.14 18.23 19.91
N GLN A 194 23.44 18.60 18.83
CA GLN A 194 23.48 19.98 18.33
C GLN A 194 22.78 20.97 19.26
N ALA A 195 21.67 20.58 19.88
CA ALA A 195 20.98 21.40 20.88
C ALA A 195 21.79 21.50 22.18
N PHE A 196 22.44 20.41 22.59
CA PHE A 196 23.20 20.27 23.82
C PHE A 196 24.56 19.62 23.53
N PRO A 197 25.63 20.40 23.29
CA PRO A 197 26.94 19.84 22.92
C PRO A 197 27.57 18.89 23.95
N SER A 198 27.10 18.92 25.20
CA SER A 198 27.50 18.00 26.27
C SER A 198 26.82 16.63 26.18
N ALA A 199 25.81 16.46 25.33
CA ALA A 199 25.11 15.20 25.13
C ALA A 199 25.96 14.22 24.28
N PRO A 200 25.74 12.90 24.43
CA PRO A 200 26.47 11.90 23.66
C PRO A 200 26.34 12.12 22.15
N SER A 201 27.47 11.97 21.44
CA SER A 201 27.51 12.09 19.98
C SER A 201 26.85 10.88 19.30
N ALA A 202 26.59 11.03 17.99
CA ALA A 202 26.03 9.98 17.16
C ALA A 202 26.84 8.67 17.25
N LEU A 203 26.14 7.55 17.05
CA LEU A 203 26.69 6.18 17.15
C LEU A 203 27.64 5.84 15.99
N GLY A 204 27.66 6.65 14.92
CA GLY A 204 28.53 6.45 13.77
C GLY A 204 28.06 5.30 12.88
N LEU A 205 26.75 5.02 12.82
CA LEU A 205 26.25 4.01 11.89
C LEU A 205 26.37 4.53 10.47
N PRO A 206 26.55 3.65 9.47
CA PRO A 206 26.52 4.05 8.08
C PRO A 206 25.06 4.31 7.64
N THR A 207 24.46 5.39 8.17
CA THR A 207 23.06 5.77 7.99
C THR A 207 22.64 5.81 6.53
N HIS A 208 23.48 6.39 5.66
CA HIS A 208 23.23 6.43 4.22
C HIS A 208 23.08 5.03 3.58
N LEU A 209 23.92 4.07 3.98
CA LEU A 209 23.84 2.70 3.44
C LEU A 209 22.58 2.00 3.97
N LEU A 210 22.29 2.13 5.27
CA LEU A 210 21.09 1.56 5.87
C LEU A 210 19.81 2.17 5.28
N GLU A 211 19.82 3.48 5.00
CA GLU A 211 18.71 4.20 4.37
C GLU A 211 18.46 3.67 2.96
N MET A 212 19.52 3.47 2.16
CA MET A 212 19.40 2.86 0.83
C MET A 212 18.78 1.45 0.91
N ILE A 213 19.27 0.61 1.82
CA ILE A 213 18.75 -0.75 2.00
C ILE A 213 17.27 -0.71 2.42
N ALA A 214 16.91 0.15 3.37
CA ALA A 214 15.54 0.31 3.84
C ALA A 214 14.60 0.77 2.70
N ILE A 215 15.00 1.77 1.92
CA ILE A 215 14.22 2.26 0.78
C ILE A 215 14.01 1.16 -0.27
N VAL A 216 15.06 0.42 -0.62
CA VAL A 216 14.95 -0.68 -1.59
C VAL A 216 14.02 -1.77 -1.07
N LEU A 217 14.17 -2.17 0.20
CA LEU A 217 13.30 -3.16 0.83
C LEU A 217 11.83 -2.74 0.85
N VAL A 218 11.54 -1.50 1.26
CA VAL A 218 10.17 -0.96 1.29
C VAL A 218 9.62 -0.80 -0.13
N GLY A 219 10.40 -0.23 -1.05
CA GLY A 219 10.00 -0.02 -2.43
C GLY A 219 9.66 -1.33 -3.13
N VAL A 220 10.57 -2.31 -3.09
CA VAL A 220 10.33 -3.64 -3.66
C VAL A 220 9.16 -4.33 -2.93
N GLY A 221 9.15 -4.28 -1.60
CA GLY A 221 8.10 -4.88 -0.79
C GLY A 221 6.69 -4.36 -1.09
N LEU A 222 6.53 -3.07 -1.41
CA LEU A 222 5.25 -2.46 -1.76
C LEU A 222 4.80 -2.74 -3.21
N THR A 223 5.74 -3.07 -4.10
CA THR A 223 5.42 -3.43 -5.50
C THR A 223 4.95 -4.87 -5.65
N ILE A 224 5.38 -5.79 -4.78
CA ILE A 224 5.06 -7.21 -4.87
C ILE A 224 3.55 -7.50 -4.68
N PRO A 225 2.86 -7.01 -3.63
CA PRO A 225 1.43 -7.29 -3.41
C PRO A 225 0.49 -6.87 -4.56
N PRO A 226 0.59 -5.67 -5.18
CA PRO A 226 -0.28 -5.31 -6.30
C PRO A 226 0.01 -6.12 -7.57
N VAL A 227 1.26 -6.52 -7.80
CA VAL A 227 1.62 -7.38 -8.93
C VAL A 227 1.10 -8.82 -8.70
N ALA A 228 1.31 -9.37 -7.51
CA ALA A 228 0.83 -10.70 -7.13
C ALA A 228 -0.71 -10.77 -7.11
N GLY A 229 -1.38 -9.71 -6.63
CA GLY A 229 -2.84 -9.58 -6.65
C GLY A 229 -3.39 -9.57 -8.07
N ARG A 230 -2.78 -8.80 -9.00
CA ARG A 230 -3.16 -8.79 -10.42
C ARG A 230 -2.97 -10.14 -11.11
N ILE A 231 -1.91 -10.86 -10.77
CA ILE A 231 -1.68 -12.20 -11.33
C ILE A 231 -2.72 -13.18 -10.78
N SER A 232 -3.04 -13.09 -9.49
CA SER A 232 -4.05 -13.94 -8.86
C SER A 232 -5.44 -13.67 -9.44
N THR A 233 -5.86 -12.42 -9.55
CA THR A 233 -7.18 -12.08 -10.12
C THR A 233 -7.28 -12.46 -11.58
N ARG A 234 -6.23 -12.22 -12.39
CA ARG A 234 -6.22 -12.68 -13.79
C ARG A 234 -6.30 -14.20 -13.91
N ARG A 235 -5.64 -14.95 -13.02
CA ARG A 235 -5.72 -16.42 -13.00
C ARG A 235 -7.12 -16.88 -12.59
N THR A 236 -7.73 -16.24 -11.59
CA THR A 236 -9.10 -16.54 -11.18
C THR A 236 -10.11 -16.20 -12.28
N SER A 237 -9.99 -15.04 -12.93
CA SER A 237 -10.86 -14.65 -14.05
C SER A 237 -10.68 -15.59 -15.25
N ARG A 238 -9.44 -15.98 -15.59
CA ARG A 238 -9.21 -16.98 -16.65
C ARG A 238 -9.80 -18.34 -16.32
N ARG A 239 -9.66 -18.80 -15.07
CA ARG A 239 -10.28 -20.06 -14.62
C ARG A 239 -11.80 -19.97 -14.65
N LEU A 240 -12.37 -18.82 -14.29
CA LEU A 240 -13.81 -18.58 -14.35
C LEU A 240 -14.30 -18.55 -15.81
N GLU A 241 -13.55 -17.93 -16.71
CA GLU A 241 -13.84 -17.89 -18.15
C GLU A 241 -13.71 -19.27 -18.81
N GLU A 242 -12.66 -20.02 -18.49
CA GLU A 242 -12.47 -21.42 -18.91
C GLU A 242 -13.62 -22.32 -18.38
N ALA A 243 -14.01 -22.13 -17.12
CA ALA A 243 -15.15 -22.84 -16.52
C ALA A 243 -16.47 -22.47 -17.20
N LEU A 244 -16.72 -21.19 -17.47
CA LEU A 244 -17.90 -20.72 -18.19
C LEU A 244 -17.99 -21.33 -19.60
N ILE A 245 -16.88 -21.35 -20.36
CA ILE A 245 -16.85 -21.95 -21.71
C ILE A 245 -17.14 -23.45 -21.64
N ARG A 246 -16.52 -24.17 -20.69
CA ARG A 246 -16.67 -25.62 -20.59
C ARG A 246 -18.06 -26.04 -20.08
N VAL A 247 -18.61 -25.31 -19.11
CA VAL A 247 -19.97 -25.54 -18.60
C VAL A 247 -21.03 -25.14 -19.63
N ALA A 248 -20.83 -24.06 -20.39
CA ALA A 248 -21.72 -23.70 -21.50
C ALA A 248 -21.77 -24.79 -22.59
N ALA A 249 -20.62 -25.38 -22.93
CA ALA A 249 -20.56 -26.48 -23.89
C ALA A 249 -21.28 -27.75 -23.39
N ILE A 250 -21.27 -28.01 -22.07
CA ILE A 250 -22.03 -29.11 -21.46
C ILE A 250 -23.53 -28.80 -21.49
N ARG A 251 -23.93 -27.57 -21.13
CA ARG A 251 -25.31 -27.08 -21.19
C ARG A 251 -25.91 -27.20 -22.59
N ASP A 252 -25.17 -26.82 -23.62
CA ASP A 252 -25.67 -26.93 -25.01
C ASP A 252 -25.87 -28.38 -25.43
N LYS A 253 -24.98 -29.30 -25.02
CA LYS A 253 -25.15 -30.73 -25.26
C LYS A 253 -26.34 -31.33 -24.53
N THR A 254 -26.61 -30.91 -23.29
CA THR A 254 -27.72 -31.43 -22.49
C THR A 254 -29.08 -30.86 -22.91
N LEU A 255 -29.13 -29.59 -23.34
CA LEU A 255 -30.37 -28.90 -23.72
C LEU A 255 -30.77 -29.06 -25.21
N GLN A 256 -29.83 -29.27 -26.14
CA GLN A 256 -30.18 -29.48 -27.57
C GLN A 256 -31.02 -30.74 -27.81
N VAL A 257 -30.94 -31.74 -26.93
CA VAL A 257 -31.70 -32.99 -27.03
C VAL A 257 -33.16 -32.81 -26.58
N GLU A 258 -33.49 -31.72 -25.89
CA GLU A 258 -34.79 -31.52 -25.25
C GLU A 258 -35.83 -30.78 -26.10
N GLY A 259 -35.59 -30.60 -27.40
CA GLY A 259 -36.63 -30.14 -28.33
C GLY A 259 -37.27 -28.80 -27.94
N GLY A 260 -36.51 -27.72 -28.12
CA GLY A 260 -37.01 -26.36 -28.37
C GLY A 260 -38.15 -25.84 -27.49
N ASN A 261 -37.85 -25.32 -26.30
CA ASN A 261 -38.40 -24.04 -25.80
C ASN A 261 -37.94 -23.61 -24.39
N ARG A 262 -37.04 -24.31 -23.72
CA ARG A 262 -36.53 -23.90 -22.39
C ARG A 262 -35.29 -23.01 -22.41
N SER A 263 -35.09 -22.21 -23.46
CA SER A 263 -34.17 -21.07 -23.38
C SER A 263 -34.86 -19.96 -22.58
N LEU A 264 -34.91 -20.11 -21.26
CA LEU A 264 -35.36 -19.04 -20.38
C LEU A 264 -34.27 -17.97 -20.34
N LEU A 265 -34.41 -17.00 -21.25
CA LEU A 265 -33.83 -15.67 -21.22
C LEU A 265 -32.29 -15.63 -21.18
N SER A 266 -31.70 -15.43 -22.36
CA SER A 266 -30.42 -14.72 -22.50
C SER A 266 -30.58 -13.33 -21.89
N THR A 267 -30.25 -13.20 -20.61
CA THR A 267 -30.14 -11.91 -19.97
C THR A 267 -28.67 -11.74 -19.65
N ASP A 268 -28.08 -10.79 -20.36
CA ASP A 268 -26.78 -10.21 -20.08
C ASP A 268 -26.73 -9.86 -18.59
N HIS A 269 -26.04 -10.66 -17.79
CA HIS A 269 -25.83 -10.39 -16.37
C HIS A 269 -24.35 -10.08 -16.20
N ASP A 270 -24.08 -8.89 -15.68
CA ASP A 270 -22.74 -8.35 -15.48
C ASP A 270 -21.89 -9.16 -14.48
N ASN A 271 -22.48 -10.12 -13.76
CA ASN A 271 -21.80 -10.96 -12.77
C ASN A 271 -21.52 -12.39 -13.29
N PRO A 272 -20.26 -12.73 -13.63
CA PRO A 272 -19.89 -14.04 -14.17
C PRO A 272 -20.02 -15.20 -13.16
N HIS A 273 -20.04 -14.92 -11.85
CA HIS A 273 -20.35 -15.94 -10.83
C HIS A 273 -21.85 -16.25 -10.78
N GLU A 274 -22.69 -15.21 -10.92
CA GLU A 274 -24.12 -15.24 -11.25
C GLU A 274 -24.45 -16.29 -12.31
N ASN A 275 -23.80 -16.09 -13.46
CA ASN A 275 -24.01 -16.88 -14.67
C ASN A 275 -23.55 -18.33 -14.53
N LEU A 276 -22.40 -18.56 -13.89
CA LEU A 276 -21.88 -19.92 -13.69
C LEU A 276 -22.77 -20.73 -12.75
N HIS A 277 -23.21 -20.14 -11.63
CA HIS A 277 -24.10 -20.82 -10.68
C HIS A 277 -25.43 -21.20 -11.32
N ARG A 278 -26.03 -20.27 -12.08
CA ARG A 278 -27.30 -20.54 -12.78
C ARG A 278 -27.16 -21.63 -13.86
N MET A 279 -26.08 -21.62 -14.65
CA MET A 279 -25.86 -22.68 -15.65
C MET A 279 -25.72 -24.06 -15.00
N ILE A 280 -25.07 -24.15 -13.82
CA ILE A 280 -24.96 -25.39 -13.07
C ILE A 280 -26.35 -25.88 -12.61
N VAL A 281 -27.17 -24.98 -12.07
CA VAL A 281 -28.56 -25.30 -11.66
C VAL A 281 -29.40 -25.77 -12.84
N GLU A 282 -29.33 -25.09 -13.99
CA GLU A 282 -30.10 -25.47 -15.19
C GLU A 282 -29.71 -26.87 -15.70
N ILE A 283 -28.43 -27.25 -15.63
CA ILE A 283 -27.98 -28.59 -16.01
C ILE A 283 -28.48 -29.65 -15.03
N TRP A 284 -28.44 -29.37 -13.72
CA TRP A 284 -28.96 -30.28 -12.69
C TRP A 284 -30.48 -30.46 -12.78
N ASP A 285 -31.22 -29.38 -13.02
CA ASP A 285 -32.68 -29.43 -13.23
C ASP A 285 -33.03 -30.27 -14.47
N ALA A 286 -32.26 -30.13 -15.56
CA ALA A 286 -32.42 -30.95 -16.76
C ALA A 286 -32.09 -32.44 -16.50
N GLU A 287 -31.10 -32.74 -15.65
CA GLU A 287 -30.78 -34.12 -15.25
C GLU A 287 -31.87 -34.73 -14.37
N LEU A 288 -32.39 -33.96 -13.41
CA LEU A 288 -33.49 -34.38 -12.55
C LEU A 288 -34.78 -34.62 -13.35
N ALA A 289 -35.07 -33.76 -14.34
CA ALA A 289 -36.22 -33.91 -15.23
C ALA A 289 -36.11 -35.13 -16.16
N ALA A 290 -34.90 -35.55 -16.53
CA ALA A 290 -34.66 -36.73 -17.37
C ALA A 290 -34.89 -38.07 -16.63
N GLY A 291 -34.86 -38.07 -15.29
CA GLY A 291 -35.16 -39.23 -14.44
C GLY A 291 -34.10 -40.36 -14.48
N ARG A 292 -34.31 -41.41 -13.67
CA ARG A 292 -33.33 -42.50 -13.43
C ARG A 292 -32.88 -43.31 -14.66
N ASN A 293 -33.61 -43.25 -15.77
CA ASN A 293 -33.35 -44.06 -16.96
C ASN A 293 -32.66 -43.28 -18.10
N GLY A 294 -32.25 -42.03 -17.87
CA GLY A 294 -31.69 -41.19 -18.92
C GLY A 294 -30.67 -40.17 -18.42
N SER A 295 -29.70 -40.59 -17.59
CA SER A 295 -28.56 -39.72 -17.24
C SER A 295 -27.87 -39.26 -18.53
N ARG A 296 -28.00 -37.97 -18.87
CA ARG A 296 -27.46 -37.39 -20.11
C ARG A 296 -26.04 -36.86 -19.97
N LEU A 297 -25.57 -36.72 -18.74
CA LEU A 297 -24.20 -36.32 -18.42
C LEU A 297 -23.29 -37.55 -18.44
N SER A 298 -22.12 -37.42 -19.05
CA SER A 298 -21.05 -38.40 -18.87
C SER A 298 -20.55 -38.35 -17.43
N THR A 299 -19.97 -39.45 -16.94
CA THR A 299 -19.35 -39.49 -15.61
C THR A 299 -18.27 -38.41 -15.46
N GLU A 300 -17.52 -38.12 -16.53
CA GLU A 300 -16.50 -37.08 -16.57
C GLU A 300 -17.08 -35.66 -16.44
N ASP A 301 -18.21 -35.38 -17.11
CA ASP A 301 -18.88 -34.08 -17.02
C ASP A 301 -19.51 -33.88 -15.63
N ARG A 302 -20.04 -34.93 -15.02
CA ARG A 302 -20.62 -34.90 -13.67
C ARG A 302 -19.55 -34.64 -12.61
N ASP A 303 -18.41 -35.32 -12.71
CA ASP A 303 -17.27 -35.11 -11.80
C ASP A 303 -16.69 -33.70 -11.94
N TYR A 304 -16.62 -33.18 -13.18
CA TYR A 304 -16.19 -31.80 -13.43
C TYR A 304 -17.17 -30.77 -12.84
N MET A 305 -18.48 -30.98 -12.97
CA MET A 305 -19.49 -30.09 -12.40
C MET A 305 -19.46 -30.04 -10.87
N LEU A 306 -19.32 -31.19 -10.21
CA LEU A 306 -19.19 -31.27 -8.75
C LEU A 306 -17.92 -30.55 -8.25
N LEU A 307 -16.82 -30.64 -9.02
CA LEU A 307 -15.59 -29.92 -8.70
C LEU A 307 -15.80 -28.40 -8.78
N VAL A 308 -16.42 -27.90 -9.86
CA VAL A 308 -16.71 -26.47 -10.05
C VAL A 308 -17.69 -25.93 -9.01
N GLU A 309 -18.71 -26.71 -8.65
CA GLU A 309 -19.69 -26.36 -7.60
C GLU A 309 -19.03 -26.27 -6.21
N SER A 310 -18.12 -27.20 -5.90
CA SER A 310 -17.34 -27.17 -4.66
C SER A 310 -16.39 -25.98 -4.57
N GLU A 311 -15.91 -25.48 -5.70
CA GLU A 311 -15.10 -24.27 -5.77
C GLU A 311 -15.96 -23.00 -5.62
N LEU A 312 -17.16 -22.97 -6.19
CA LEU A 312 -18.13 -21.87 -6.03
C LEU A 312 -18.62 -21.74 -4.58
N GLY A 313 -18.94 -22.85 -3.92
CA GLY A 313 -19.41 -22.87 -2.52
C GLY A 313 -18.36 -22.45 -1.48
N ARG A 314 -17.09 -22.28 -1.88
CA ARG A 314 -16.03 -21.71 -1.04
C ARG A 314 -15.84 -20.20 -1.23
N VAL A 315 -16.46 -19.62 -2.26
CA VAL A 315 -16.29 -18.21 -2.67
C VAL A 315 -17.50 -17.36 -2.26
N LEU A 316 -18.68 -17.97 -2.08
CA LEU A 316 -19.88 -17.39 -1.46
C LEU A 316 -19.81 -17.52 0.07
#